data_AF-A0A934A7S9-F1
#
_entry.id   AF-A0A934A7S9-F1
#
_cell.length_a   1.000
_cell.length_b   1.000
_cell.length_c   1.000
_cell.angle_alpha   90.00
_cell.angle_beta   90.00
_cell.angle_gamma   90.00
#
_symmetry.space_group_name_H-M   'P 1'
#
loop_
_entity.id
_entity.type
_entity.pdbx_description
1 polymer ?
#
loop_
_entity_poly.entity_id
_entity_poly.type
_entity_poly.pdbx_seq_one_letter_code
_entity_poly.pdbx_strand_id
1 'polypeptide(L)'
;MILDDSGGAWYFSERFMTGAYARVMLLKSQGPLMMMAGVIREHSRVYPRPVPLSLFKCPPFNLSHDQIRCCLKEMMDKPICRDIAHLITSIGHVFAYSTDHLDSGYAAMLAEWADVGQAENP
;
A
#
# COMPACT_ATOMS: atom_id res chain seq x y z
N MET A 1 15.74 1.11 14.29
CA MET A 1 14.57 0.73 15.10
C MET A 1 13.30 1.11 14.35
N ILE A 2 12.29 0.24 14.33
CA ILE A 2 10.97 0.51 13.74
C ILE A 2 9.95 0.40 14.87
N LEU A 3 9.14 1.44 15.04
CA LEU A 3 7.98 1.41 15.93
C LEU A 3 6.78 0.90 15.11
N ASP A 4 6.08 -0.09 15.64
CA ASP A 4 4.77 -0.49 15.13
C ASP A 4 3.65 0.35 15.78
N ASP A 5 2.46 0.30 15.17
CA ASP A 5 1.29 1.04 15.65
C ASP A 5 0.74 0.49 16.98
N SER A 6 1.28 -0.65 17.46
CA SER A 6 0.96 -1.29 18.74
C SER A 6 1.95 -0.91 19.86
N GLY A 7 2.94 -0.05 19.57
CA GLY A 7 3.98 0.35 20.51
C GLY A 7 5.16 -0.63 20.64
N GLY A 8 5.22 -1.66 19.81
CA GLY A 8 6.35 -2.59 19.72
C GLY A 8 7.55 -1.98 19.00
N ALA A 9 8.75 -2.21 19.54
CA ALA A 9 10.01 -1.77 18.95
C ALA A 9 10.72 -2.94 18.27
N TRP A 10 10.92 -2.83 16.97
CA TRP A 10 11.61 -3.82 16.14
C TRP A 10 13.01 -3.34 15.76
N TYR A 11 13.98 -4.23 15.91
CA TYR A 11 15.39 -3.94 15.60
C TYR A 11 15.79 -4.62 14.30
N PHE A 12 16.54 -3.90 13.46
CA PHE A 12 17.09 -4.40 12.23
C PHE A 12 18.52 -3.90 12.06
N SER A 13 19.34 -4.63 11.30
CA SER A 13 20.72 -4.23 11.02
C SER A 13 20.77 -3.34 9.78
N GLU A 14 21.11 -2.07 9.99
CA GLU A 14 21.34 -1.11 8.90
C GLU A 14 22.52 -1.49 7.99
N ARG A 15 23.39 -2.41 8.43
CA ARG A 15 24.49 -2.95 7.60
C ARG A 15 24.02 -3.93 6.53
N PHE A 16 22.88 -4.59 6.71
CA PHE A 16 22.39 -5.65 5.83
C PHE A 16 21.06 -5.33 5.16
N MET A 17 20.29 -4.36 5.68
CA MET A 17 19.02 -3.95 5.09
C MET A 17 18.67 -2.50 5.39
N THR A 18 17.85 -1.91 4.52
CA THR A 18 17.30 -0.56 4.73
C THR A 18 16.12 -0.59 5.69
N GLY A 19 15.83 0.53 6.35
CA GLY A 19 14.66 0.66 7.23
C GLY A 19 13.34 0.42 6.50
N ALA A 20 13.22 0.83 5.24
CA ALA A 20 12.07 0.53 4.39
C ALA A 20 11.89 -0.97 4.17
N TYR A 21 12.98 -1.69 3.88
CA TYR A 21 12.93 -3.14 3.70
C TYR A 21 12.58 -3.88 4.99
N ALA A 22 13.16 -3.47 6.12
CA ALA A 22 12.83 -4.02 7.43
C ALA A 22 11.34 -3.78 7.80
N ARG A 23 10.78 -2.61 7.46
CA ARG A 23 9.37 -2.29 7.66
C ARG A 23 8.47 -3.19 6.82
N VAL A 24 8.81 -3.42 5.56
CA VAL A 24 8.09 -4.35 4.69
C VAL A 24 8.11 -5.78 5.25
N MET A 25 9.24 -6.23 5.80
CA MET A 25 9.33 -7.55 6.44
C MET A 25 8.47 -7.65 7.70
N LEU A 26 8.46 -6.62 8.53
CA LEU A 26 7.59 -6.55 9.70
C LEU A 26 6.12 -6.63 9.31
N LEU A 27 5.71 -5.80 8.35
CA LEU A 27 4.34 -5.79 7.82
C LEU A 27 3.95 -7.17 7.26
N LYS A 28 4.84 -7.84 6.55
CA LYS A 28 4.61 -9.20 6.04
C LYS A 28 4.35 -10.23 7.14
N SER A 29 4.97 -10.07 8.30
CA SER A 29 4.75 -10.96 9.46
C SER A 29 3.37 -10.78 10.12
N GLN A 30 2.72 -9.63 9.93
CA GLN A 30 1.39 -9.31 10.47
C GLN A 30 0.24 -9.83 9.61
N GLY A 31 0.56 -10.47 8.47
CA GLY A 31 -0.40 -11.03 7.53
C GLY A 31 -0.78 -10.10 6.37
N PRO A 32 -1.36 -10.64 5.28
CA PRO A 32 -1.55 -9.91 4.02
C PRO A 32 -2.38 -8.62 4.14
N LEU A 33 -3.42 -8.63 4.99
CA LEU A 33 -4.28 -7.47 5.19
C LEU A 33 -3.54 -6.28 5.80
N MET A 34 -2.93 -6.49 6.97
CA MET A 34 -2.21 -5.45 7.70
C MET A 34 -1.00 -4.96 6.90
N MET A 35 -0.37 -5.88 6.18
CA MET A 35 0.71 -5.57 5.27
C MET A 35 0.28 -4.63 4.15
N MET A 36 -0.80 -4.95 3.43
CA MET A 36 -1.31 -4.09 2.36
C MET A 36 -1.71 -2.71 2.92
N ALA A 37 -2.46 -2.68 4.03
CA ALA A 37 -2.87 -1.42 4.65
C ALA A 37 -1.67 -0.56 5.08
N GLY A 38 -0.65 -1.17 5.69
CA GLY A 38 0.57 -0.48 6.10
C GLY A 38 1.34 0.12 4.92
N VAL A 39 1.51 -0.63 3.84
CA VAL A 39 2.16 -0.14 2.61
C VAL A 39 1.36 1.01 1.99
N ILE A 40 0.04 0.89 1.90
CA ILE A 40 -0.83 1.94 1.35
C ILE A 40 -0.73 3.23 2.18
N ARG A 41 -0.79 3.14 3.51
CA ARG A 41 -0.62 4.29 4.41
C ARG A 41 0.74 4.94 4.27
N GLU A 42 1.81 4.14 4.21
CA GLU A 42 3.16 4.66 4.04
C GLU A 42 3.32 5.41 2.72
N HIS A 43 2.82 4.86 1.61
CA HIS A 43 2.85 5.55 0.31
C HIS A 43 2.01 6.82 0.27
N SER A 44 0.85 6.81 0.94
CA SER A 44 -0.02 7.99 1.05
C SER A 44 0.61 9.08 1.93
N ARG A 45 1.37 8.70 2.96
CA ARG A 45 2.00 9.64 3.90
C ARG A 45 3.34 10.19 3.41
N VAL A 46 4.22 9.32 2.92
CA VAL A 46 5.62 9.66 2.62
C VAL A 46 5.81 10.10 1.16
N TYR A 47 5.12 9.46 0.23
CA TYR A 47 5.28 9.68 -1.21
C TYR A 47 4.05 10.32 -1.87
N PRO A 48 3.18 10.97 -1.07
CA PRO A 48 1.75 11.21 -1.28
C PRO A 48 1.17 10.69 -2.60
N ARG A 49 1.14 9.37 -2.77
CA ARG A 49 0.68 8.72 -4.01
C ARG A 49 -0.21 7.51 -3.75
N PRO A 50 -1.19 7.25 -4.63
CA PRO A 50 -1.95 6.02 -4.61
C PRO A 50 -1.07 4.82 -5.02
N VAL A 51 -1.41 3.64 -4.53
CA VAL A 51 -0.66 2.40 -4.77
C VAL A 51 -1.46 1.48 -5.68
N PRO A 52 -0.89 1.03 -6.83
CA PRO A 52 -1.57 0.06 -7.67
C PRO A 52 -1.61 -1.30 -6.99
N LEU A 53 -2.75 -1.98 -7.01
CA LEU A 53 -2.86 -3.30 -6.37
C LEU A 53 -2.01 -4.38 -7.04
N SER A 54 -1.61 -4.16 -8.30
CA SER A 54 -0.64 -5.00 -9.00
C SER A 54 0.72 -5.02 -8.30
N LEU A 55 1.10 -3.97 -7.56
CA LEU A 55 2.35 -3.91 -6.79
C LEU A 55 2.48 -5.11 -5.84
N PHE A 56 1.39 -5.51 -5.20
CA PHE A 56 1.38 -6.60 -4.22
C PHE A 56 1.62 -7.98 -4.82
N LYS A 57 1.50 -8.13 -6.14
CA LYS A 57 1.84 -9.38 -6.85
C LYS A 57 3.34 -9.52 -7.08
N CYS A 58 4.07 -8.42 -7.05
CA CYS A 58 5.51 -8.39 -7.28
C CYS A 58 6.30 -8.66 -6.00
N PRO A 59 7.57 -9.07 -6.10
CA PRO A 59 8.48 -9.11 -4.97
C PRO A 59 8.59 -7.72 -4.32
N PRO A 60 8.71 -7.61 -2.99
CA PRO A 60 8.88 -8.70 -2.01
C PRO A 60 7.57 -9.32 -1.47
N PHE A 61 6.43 -8.89 -2.02
CA PHE A 61 5.11 -9.17 -1.46
C PHE A 61 4.52 -10.50 -1.95
N ASN A 62 4.61 -10.77 -3.27
CA ASN A 62 4.23 -12.03 -3.91
C ASN A 62 2.83 -12.55 -3.52
N LEU A 63 1.84 -11.65 -3.38
CA LEU A 63 0.46 -12.03 -3.08
C LEU A 63 -0.24 -12.57 -4.33
N SER A 64 -1.05 -13.61 -4.15
CA SER A 64 -1.93 -14.12 -5.21
C SER A 64 -3.12 -13.18 -5.45
N HIS A 65 -3.76 -13.32 -6.61
CA HIS A 65 -5.00 -12.59 -6.89
C HIS A 65 -6.09 -12.82 -5.84
N ASP A 66 -6.24 -14.06 -5.38
CA ASP A 66 -7.23 -14.39 -4.34
C ASP A 66 -6.89 -13.75 -3.01
N GLN A 67 -5.61 -13.73 -2.62
CA GLN A 67 -5.18 -13.06 -1.39
C GLN A 67 -5.47 -11.56 -1.43
N ILE A 68 -5.16 -10.90 -2.55
CA ILE A 68 -5.47 -9.48 -2.74
C ILE A 68 -6.98 -9.26 -2.65
N ARG A 69 -7.79 -10.06 -3.36
CA ARG A 69 -9.26 -9.93 -3.34
C ARG A 69 -9.85 -10.15 -1.94
N CYS A 70 -9.36 -11.14 -1.20
CA CYS A 70 -9.77 -11.37 0.18
C CYS A 70 -9.39 -10.19 1.07
N CYS A 71 -8.18 -9.65 0.93
CA CYS A 71 -7.76 -8.46 1.68
C CYS A 71 -8.66 -7.25 1.37
N LEU A 72 -8.98 -6.99 0.10
CA LEU A 72 -9.88 -5.89 -0.26
C LEU A 72 -11.25 -6.01 0.40
N LYS A 73 -11.83 -7.21 0.41
CA LYS A 73 -13.09 -7.46 1.10
C LYS A 73 -12.96 -7.23 2.60
N GLU A 74 -11.93 -7.79 3.22
CA GLU A 74 -11.67 -7.59 4.65
C GLU A 74 -11.41 -6.12 5.02
N MET A 75 -10.77 -5.34 4.14
CA MET A 75 -10.55 -3.91 4.37
C MET A 75 -11.85 -3.12 4.44
N MET A 76 -12.85 -3.49 3.65
CA MET A 76 -14.17 -2.85 3.68
C MET A 76 -14.92 -3.13 4.98
N ASP A 77 -14.72 -4.31 5.58
CA ASP A 77 -15.45 -4.74 6.77
C ASP A 77 -14.76 -4.33 8.07
N LYS A 78 -13.42 -4.23 8.09
CA LYS A 78 -12.68 -3.98 9.33
C LYS A 78 -12.51 -2.49 9.64
N PRO A 79 -12.84 -2.04 10.86
CA PRO A 79 -12.72 -0.63 11.23
C PRO A 79 -11.27 -0.13 11.21
N ILE A 80 -10.29 -1.03 11.42
CA ILE A 80 -8.88 -0.69 11.35
C ILE A 80 -8.42 -0.31 9.93
N CYS A 81 -9.21 -0.56 8.89
CA CYS A 81 -8.91 -0.23 7.49
C CYS A 81 -9.85 0.84 6.92
N ARG A 82 -10.61 1.54 7.76
CA ARG A 82 -11.62 2.52 7.34
C ARG A 82 -11.02 3.71 6.57
N ASP A 83 -9.76 4.03 6.83
CA ASP A 83 -9.03 5.08 6.14
C ASP A 83 -8.67 4.69 4.70
N ILE A 84 -8.66 3.40 4.36
CA ILE A 84 -8.22 2.91 3.05
C ILE A 84 -9.36 3.00 2.04
N ALA A 85 -9.19 3.89 1.05
CA ALA A 85 -10.07 4.04 -0.09
C ALA A 85 -9.47 3.42 -1.35
N HIS A 86 -10.35 3.03 -2.27
CA HIS A 86 -9.99 2.45 -3.56
C HIS A 86 -10.51 3.33 -4.69
N LEU A 87 -9.77 3.37 -5.79
CA LEU A 87 -10.19 4.03 -7.02
C LEU A 87 -9.81 3.17 -8.21
N ILE A 88 -10.50 3.37 -9.32
CA ILE A 88 -10.26 2.67 -10.58
C ILE A 88 -9.89 3.74 -11.62
N THR A 89 -8.79 3.54 -12.31
CA THR A 89 -8.36 4.43 -13.40
C THR A 89 -9.20 4.23 -14.65
N SER A 90 -9.10 5.14 -15.60
CA SER A 90 -9.79 5.09 -16.89
C SER A 90 -9.49 3.83 -17.72
N ILE A 91 -8.32 3.21 -17.54
CA ILE A 91 -7.94 1.93 -18.18
C ILE A 91 -8.25 0.70 -17.32
N GLY A 92 -8.89 0.88 -16.16
CA GLY A 92 -9.47 -0.20 -15.37
C GLY A 92 -8.57 -0.80 -14.28
N HIS A 93 -7.38 -0.23 -14.02
CA HIS A 93 -6.56 -0.70 -12.92
C HIS A 93 -7.02 -0.14 -11.58
N VAL A 94 -6.93 -0.98 -10.55
CA VAL A 94 -7.35 -0.63 -9.20
C VAL A 94 -6.16 -0.11 -8.40
N PHE A 95 -6.35 1.06 -7.82
CA PHE A 95 -5.42 1.70 -6.90
C PHE A 95 -6.06 1.85 -5.52
N ALA A 96 -5.21 1.95 -4.49
CA ALA A 96 -5.63 2.20 -3.12
C ALA A 96 -4.79 3.32 -2.47
N TYR A 97 -5.41 4.08 -1.57
CA TYR A 97 -4.77 5.17 -0.82
C TYR A 97 -5.40 5.30 0.56
N SER A 98 -4.71 5.96 1.50
CA SER A 98 -5.24 6.31 2.80
C SER A 98 -5.78 7.74 2.77
N THR A 99 -7.07 7.89 3.07
CA THR A 99 -7.80 9.16 3.14
C THR A 99 -7.32 10.06 4.28
N ASP A 100 -6.66 9.50 5.30
CA ASP A 100 -6.03 10.27 6.37
C ASP A 100 -4.81 11.08 5.90
N HIS A 101 -4.25 10.74 4.73
CA HIS A 101 -3.00 11.31 4.23
C HIS A 101 -3.08 11.85 2.81
N LEU A 102 -4.06 11.43 2.02
CA LEU A 102 -4.19 11.82 0.62
C LEU A 102 -5.65 12.13 0.27
N ASP A 103 -5.91 13.31 -0.28
CA ASP A 103 -7.24 13.69 -0.75
C ASP A 103 -7.66 12.85 -1.96
N SER A 104 -8.95 12.55 -2.04
CA SER A 104 -9.56 11.73 -3.08
C SER A 104 -9.37 12.27 -4.50
N GLY A 105 -9.54 13.58 -4.72
CA GLY A 105 -9.35 14.19 -6.03
C GLY A 105 -7.89 14.17 -6.46
N TYR A 106 -6.98 14.45 -5.53
CA TYR A 106 -5.54 14.39 -5.80
C TYR A 106 -5.06 12.97 -6.05
N ALA A 107 -5.56 11.99 -5.28
CA ALA A 107 -5.27 10.56 -5.48
C ALA A 107 -5.73 10.09 -6.87
N ALA A 108 -6.94 10.45 -7.30
CA ALA A 108 -7.44 10.09 -8.62
C ALA A 108 -6.56 10.66 -9.75
N MET A 109 -6.20 11.93 -9.66
CA MET A 109 -5.31 12.57 -10.65
C MET A 109 -3.95 11.87 -10.75
N LEU A 110 -3.34 11.54 -9.60
CA LEU A 110 -2.05 10.84 -9.57
C LEU A 110 -2.14 9.42 -10.10
N ALA A 111 -3.23 8.72 -9.84
CA ALA A 111 -3.44 7.37 -10.37
C ALA A 111 -3.61 7.40 -11.89
N GLU A 112 -4.43 8.30 -12.42
CA GLU A 112 -4.59 8.48 -13.87
C GLU A 112 -3.24 8.81 -14.54
N TRP A 113 -2.46 9.72 -13.95
CA TRP A 113 -1.16 10.07 -14.50
C TRP A 113 -0.16 8.91 -14.45
N ALA A 114 -0.13 8.15 -13.34
CA ALA A 114 0.76 7.01 -13.18
C ALA A 114 0.42 5.85 -14.13
N ASP A 115 -0.87 5.67 -14.43
CA ASP A 115 -1.35 4.50 -15.16
C ASP A 115 -1.53 4.76 -16.67
N VAL A 116 -1.99 5.95 -17.03
CA VAL A 116 -2.21 6.37 -18.42
C VAL A 116 -1.11 7.30 -18.90
N GLY A 117 -0.78 8.32 -18.11
CA GLY A 117 0.18 9.36 -18.49
C GLY A 117 1.61 8.85 -18.72
N GLN A 118 2.06 7.84 -17.97
CA GLN A 118 3.37 7.23 -18.18
C GLN A 118 3.42 6.25 -19.36
N ALA A 119 2.30 5.59 -19.69
CA ALA A 119 2.22 4.68 -20.84
C ALA A 119 2.29 5.45 -22.18
N GLU A 120 1.77 6.67 -22.20
CA GLU A 120 1.72 7.55 -23.39
C GLU A 120 3.02 8.34 -23.63
N ASN A 121 4.02 8.27 -22.74
CA ASN A 121 5.31 8.97 -22.90
C ASN A 121 6.51 8.06 -22.55
N PRO A 122 6.87 7.11 -23.45
CA PRO A 122 8.01 6.20 -23.28
C PRO A 122 9.40 6.85 -23.42
#